data_AF-A0A6P7J925-F1
#
_entry.id   AF-A0A6P7J925-F1
#
_cell.length_a   1.000
_cell.length_b   1.000
_cell.length_c   1.000
_cell.angle_alpha   90.00
_cell.angle_beta   90.00
_cell.angle_gamma   90.00
#
_symmetry.space_group_name_H-M   'P 1'
#
loop_
_entity.id
_entity.type
_entity.pdbx_description
1 polymer ?
#
loop_
_entity_poly.entity_id
_entity_poly.type
_entity_poly.pdbx_seq_one_letter_code
_entity_poly.pdbx_strand_id
1 'polypeptide(L)'
;MEEWRQCGRWLIDCKVLPPNHRVVWPSAAVFDLAQALRDGVLLCQMLHNLSPGSVDLKEINFRPQMSQFLCLKNIRTFLKVCHDKFGLRNSELFDPFDLFDVRDFGKVISALSRISHHSIAQIKGIRPFPSEDTALNEDDVYRSLEELAE
;
A
#
# COMPACT_ATOMS: atom_id res chain seq x y z
N MET A 1 13.32 11.00 -6.72
CA MET A 1 12.84 9.64 -7.07
C MET A 1 11.38 9.62 -6.76
N GLU A 2 10.50 9.19 -7.67
CA GLU A 2 9.05 9.23 -7.45
C GLU A 2 8.64 8.49 -6.15
N GLU A 3 7.69 9.03 -5.38
CA GLU A 3 7.22 8.51 -4.09
C GLU A 3 6.70 7.08 -4.24
N TRP A 4 5.94 6.80 -5.30
CA TRP A 4 5.44 5.45 -5.57
C TRP A 4 6.57 4.42 -5.76
N ARG A 5 7.71 4.81 -6.35
CA ARG A 5 8.88 3.92 -6.47
C ARG A 5 9.51 3.64 -5.12
N GLN A 6 9.58 4.66 -4.26
CA GLN A 6 10.06 4.48 -2.89
C GLN A 6 9.11 3.59 -2.09
N CYS A 7 7.80 3.75 -2.25
CA CYS A 7 6.80 2.84 -1.69
C CYS A 7 7.03 1.39 -2.15
N GLY A 8 7.24 1.17 -3.45
CA GLY A 8 7.54 -0.15 -4.00
C GLY A 8 8.78 -0.78 -3.36
N ARG A 9 9.83 0.02 -3.12
CA ARG A 9 11.04 -0.44 -2.43
C ARG A 9 10.79 -0.72 -0.95
N TRP A 10 10.05 0.14 -0.27
CA TRP A 10 9.69 -0.03 1.12
C TRP A 10 8.88 -1.32 1.35
N LEU A 11 7.99 -1.69 0.45
CA LEU A 11 7.24 -2.96 0.49
C LEU A 11 8.16 -4.19 0.35
N ILE A 12 9.25 -4.11 -0.42
CA ILE A 12 10.28 -5.16 -0.46
C ILE A 12 10.97 -5.27 0.90
N ASP A 13 11.31 -4.14 1.52
CA ASP A 13 11.97 -4.12 2.82
C ASP A 13 11.05 -4.64 3.94
N CYS A 14 9.74 -4.41 3.83
CA CYS A 14 8.67 -5.02 4.64
C CYS A 14 8.45 -6.51 4.38
N LYS A 15 9.19 -7.13 3.46
CA LYS A 15 9.15 -8.56 3.11
C LYS A 15 7.79 -9.04 2.57
N VAL A 16 7.04 -8.16 1.90
CA VAL A 16 5.80 -8.55 1.20
C VAL A 16 5.99 -8.70 -0.31
N LEU A 17 7.07 -8.14 -0.85
CA LEU A 17 7.46 -8.31 -2.25
C LEU A 17 8.87 -8.89 -2.36
N PRO A 18 9.15 -9.75 -3.37
CA PRO A 18 10.49 -10.23 -3.61
C PRO A 18 11.42 -9.09 -4.10
N PRO A 19 12.74 -9.16 -3.86
CA PRO A 19 13.68 -8.10 -4.23
C PRO A 19 13.70 -7.70 -5.71
N ASN A 20 13.37 -8.64 -6.60
CA ASN A 20 13.33 -8.43 -8.05
C ASN A 20 11.90 -8.28 -8.60
N HIS A 21 10.92 -7.94 -7.76
CA HIS A 21 9.55 -7.74 -8.21
C HIS A 21 9.46 -6.65 -9.29
N ARG A 22 8.54 -6.81 -10.26
CA ARG A 22 8.42 -5.90 -11.41
C ARG A 22 8.26 -4.42 -11.01
N VAL A 23 7.67 -4.12 -9.86
CA VAL A 23 7.38 -2.74 -9.40
C VAL A 23 8.62 -1.90 -9.14
N VAL A 24 9.81 -2.53 -9.01
CA VAL A 24 11.08 -1.82 -8.85
C VAL A 24 11.94 -1.84 -10.12
N TRP A 25 11.41 -2.37 -11.24
CA TRP A 25 12.13 -2.33 -12.51
C TRP A 25 12.14 -0.90 -13.08
N PRO A 26 13.16 -0.53 -13.88
CA PRO A 26 13.22 0.79 -14.51
C PRO A 26 12.01 1.09 -15.39
N SER A 27 11.46 0.08 -16.07
CA SER A 27 10.29 0.18 -16.95
C SER A 27 8.95 0.16 -16.22
N ALA A 28 8.93 -0.02 -14.90
CA ALA A 28 7.70 -0.07 -14.14
C ALA A 28 6.98 1.27 -14.17
N ALA A 29 5.65 1.22 -14.19
CA ALA A 29 4.77 2.35 -14.01
C ALA A 29 4.06 2.26 -12.64
N VAL A 30 3.51 3.38 -12.19
CA VAL A 30 2.70 3.44 -10.95
C VAL A 30 1.55 2.43 -10.96
N PHE A 31 0.97 2.16 -12.15
CA PHE A 31 -0.09 1.17 -12.31
C PHE A 31 0.36 -0.26 -11.95
N ASP A 32 1.63 -0.62 -12.17
CA ASP A 32 2.15 -1.93 -11.76
C ASP A 32 2.09 -2.12 -10.25
N LEU A 33 2.34 -1.04 -9.49
CA LEU A 33 2.24 -1.02 -8.04
C LEU A 33 0.77 -1.06 -7.60
N ALA A 34 -0.10 -0.26 -8.22
CA ALA A 34 -1.54 -0.30 -7.95
C ALA A 34 -2.10 -1.72 -8.12
N GLN A 35 -1.78 -2.39 -9.23
CA GLN A 35 -2.20 -3.76 -9.49
C GLN A 35 -1.67 -4.76 -8.46
N ALA A 36 -0.43 -4.58 -7.99
CA ALA A 36 0.14 -5.47 -6.97
C ALA A 36 -0.58 -5.34 -5.61
N LEU A 37 -1.10 -4.16 -5.29
CA LEU A 37 -1.79 -3.87 -4.03
C LEU A 37 -3.32 -4.05 -4.11
N ARG A 38 -3.88 -4.09 -5.33
CA ARG A 38 -5.33 -4.00 -5.63
C ARG A 38 -6.20 -4.98 -4.88
N ASP A 39 -5.69 -6.16 -4.55
CA ASP A 39 -6.46 -7.20 -3.86
C ASP A 39 -6.40 -7.15 -2.33
N GLY A 40 -5.62 -6.20 -1.78
CA GLY A 40 -5.44 -5.96 -0.35
C GLY A 40 -4.61 -7.02 0.39
N VAL A 41 -4.15 -8.10 -0.25
CA VAL A 41 -3.42 -9.19 0.40
C VAL A 41 -2.06 -8.70 0.90
N LEU A 42 -1.29 -8.05 0.03
CA LEU A 42 0.04 -7.53 0.38
C LEU A 42 -0.04 -6.47 1.49
N LEU A 43 -1.09 -5.65 1.48
CA LEU A 43 -1.34 -4.64 2.50
C LEU A 43 -1.54 -5.29 3.88
N CYS A 44 -2.35 -6.34 3.95
CA CYS A 44 -2.60 -7.08 5.20
C CYS A 44 -1.34 -7.81 5.69
N GLN A 45 -0.59 -8.44 4.77
CA GLN A 45 0.68 -9.09 5.10
C GLN A 45 1.72 -8.08 5.61
N MET A 46 1.74 -6.88 5.06
CA MET A 46 2.68 -5.82 5.47
C MET A 46 2.43 -5.42 6.91
N LEU A 47 1.18 -5.13 7.29
CA LEU A 47 0.84 -4.82 8.68
C LEU A 47 1.20 -5.97 9.63
N HIS A 48 0.93 -7.22 9.23
CA HIS A 48 1.33 -8.38 10.01
C HIS A 48 2.85 -8.47 10.20
N ASN A 49 3.65 -8.22 9.17
CA ASN A 49 5.12 -8.26 9.25
C ASN A 49 5.67 -7.13 10.14
N LEU A 50 5.08 -5.93 10.06
CA LEU A 50 5.44 -4.79 10.89
C LEU A 50 5.08 -5.03 12.37
N SER A 51 3.88 -5.54 12.62
CA SER A 51 3.36 -5.83 13.96
C SER A 51 2.66 -7.19 13.97
N PRO A 52 3.37 -8.28 14.35
CA PRO A 52 2.79 -9.61 14.42
C PRO A 52 1.56 -9.65 15.33
N GLY A 53 0.47 -10.25 14.83
CA GLY A 53 -0.82 -10.30 15.52
C GLY A 53 -1.70 -9.06 15.33
N SER A 54 -1.27 -8.05 14.56
CA SER A 54 -2.12 -6.91 14.18
C SER A 54 -3.23 -7.27 13.19
N VAL A 55 -2.96 -8.26 12.32
CA VAL A 55 -3.90 -8.84 11.36
C VAL A 55 -3.98 -10.34 11.62
N ASP A 56 -5.20 -10.88 11.78
CA ASP A 56 -5.42 -12.33 11.73
C ASP A 56 -5.39 -12.80 10.27
N LEU A 57 -4.28 -13.43 9.90
CA LEU A 57 -4.08 -13.94 8.54
C LEU A 57 -5.10 -15.02 8.15
N LYS A 58 -5.79 -15.65 9.09
CA LYS A 58 -6.87 -16.62 8.78
C LYS A 58 -8.10 -15.94 8.18
N GLU A 59 -8.29 -14.65 8.42
CA GLU A 59 -9.41 -13.88 7.88
C GLU A 59 -9.13 -13.30 6.47
N ILE A 60 -7.88 -13.36 6.02
CA ILE A 60 -7.44 -12.81 4.74
C ILE A 60 -7.67 -13.80 3.60
N ASN A 61 -8.24 -13.30 2.51
CA ASN A 61 -8.48 -14.08 1.30
C ASN A 61 -7.23 -14.02 0.42
N PHE A 62 -6.30 -14.97 0.59
CA PHE A 62 -5.02 -15.01 -0.16
C PHE A 62 -5.16 -15.31 -1.66
N ARG A 63 -6.31 -15.82 -2.08
CA ARG A 63 -6.62 -16.09 -3.50
C ARG A 63 -7.97 -15.47 -3.83
N PRO A 64 -8.07 -14.13 -3.85
CA PRO A 64 -9.35 -13.49 -4.06
C PRO A 64 -9.83 -13.59 -5.51
N GLN A 65 -8.98 -14.03 -6.45
CA GLN A 65 -9.29 -14.17 -7.88
C GLN A 65 -9.90 -12.89 -8.49
N MET A 66 -9.48 -11.74 -7.97
CA MET A 66 -10.04 -10.42 -8.27
C MET A 66 -11.55 -10.29 -8.04
N SER A 67 -12.11 -11.13 -7.17
CA SER A 67 -13.48 -10.97 -6.68
C SER A 67 -13.59 -9.68 -5.87
N GLN A 68 -14.43 -8.75 -6.35
CA GLN A 68 -14.67 -7.47 -5.70
C GLN A 68 -14.99 -7.64 -4.20
N PHE A 69 -15.85 -8.59 -3.84
CA PHE A 69 -16.20 -8.82 -2.44
C PHE A 69 -14.98 -9.23 -1.58
N LEU A 70 -14.14 -10.14 -2.08
CA LEU A 70 -12.98 -10.64 -1.35
C LEU A 70 -11.85 -9.61 -1.27
N CYS A 71 -11.58 -8.91 -2.37
CA CYS A 71 -10.59 -7.82 -2.42
C CYS A 71 -10.99 -6.68 -1.47
N LEU A 72 -12.24 -6.20 -1.56
CA LEU A 72 -12.73 -5.14 -0.67
C LEU A 72 -12.75 -5.59 0.80
N LYS A 73 -13.01 -6.87 1.09
CA LYS A 73 -12.89 -7.40 2.45
C LYS A 73 -11.45 -7.27 2.97
N ASN A 74 -10.45 -7.70 2.20
CA ASN A 74 -9.05 -7.58 2.58
C ASN A 74 -8.65 -6.10 2.79
N ILE A 75 -9.01 -5.21 1.86
CA ILE A 75 -8.71 -3.77 1.94
C ILE A 75 -9.32 -3.15 3.20
N ARG A 76 -10.58 -3.46 3.51
CA ARG A 76 -11.24 -2.99 4.74
C ARG A 76 -10.55 -3.51 6.00
N THR A 77 -10.08 -4.76 6.01
CA THR A 77 -9.28 -5.29 7.13
C THR A 77 -8.00 -4.49 7.33
N PHE A 78 -7.27 -4.18 6.25
CA PHE A 78 -6.10 -3.31 6.32
C PHE A 78 -6.44 -1.94 6.93
N LEU A 79 -7.46 -1.25 6.41
CA LEU A 79 -7.85 0.09 6.88
C LEU A 79 -8.24 0.09 8.36
N LYS A 80 -8.97 -0.94 8.80
CA LYS A 80 -9.34 -1.11 10.20
C LYS A 80 -8.11 -1.22 11.10
N VAL A 81 -7.12 -2.01 10.71
CA VAL A 81 -5.89 -2.19 11.52
C VAL A 81 -5.03 -0.93 11.50
N CYS A 82 -4.97 -0.19 10.38
CA CYS A 82 -4.33 1.11 10.31
C CYS A 82 -4.92 2.11 11.33
N HIS A 83 -6.25 2.14 11.44
CA HIS A 83 -6.92 2.93 12.48
C HIS A 83 -6.60 2.40 13.89
N ASP A 84 -6.90 1.12 14.16
CA ASP A 84 -6.92 0.56 15.51
C ASP A 84 -5.51 0.35 16.12
N LYS A 85 -4.49 0.11 15.29
CA LYS A 85 -3.12 -0.20 15.75
C LYS A 85 -2.08 0.85 15.38
N PHE A 86 -2.26 1.54 14.27
CA PHE A 86 -1.32 2.59 13.81
C PHE A 86 -1.86 4.00 14.07
N GLY A 87 -3.08 4.14 14.59
CA GLY A 87 -3.63 5.42 15.04
C GLY A 87 -3.94 6.40 13.92
N LEU A 88 -4.09 5.92 12.68
CA LEU A 88 -4.47 6.77 11.55
C LEU A 88 -5.92 7.25 11.73
N ARG A 89 -6.15 8.54 11.55
CA ARG A 89 -7.49 9.15 11.58
C ARG A 89 -8.25 8.79 10.29
N ASN A 90 -9.58 8.82 10.35
CA ASN A 90 -10.42 8.56 9.17
C ASN A 90 -10.09 9.47 7.98
N SER A 91 -9.69 10.72 8.22
CA SER A 91 -9.26 11.66 7.18
C SER A 91 -7.91 11.32 6.53
N GLU A 92 -7.16 10.38 7.12
CA GLU A 92 -5.84 9.93 6.69
C GLU A 92 -5.91 8.54 6.03
N LEU A 93 -7.11 7.93 6.01
CA LEU A 93 -7.41 6.67 5.35
C LEU A 93 -8.05 6.93 3.98
N PHE A 94 -7.81 6.02 3.04
CA PHE A 94 -8.47 6.02 1.73
C PHE A 94 -9.77 5.20 1.77
N ASP A 95 -10.68 5.45 0.84
CA ASP A 95 -11.87 4.62 0.65
C ASP A 95 -11.47 3.30 -0.05
N PRO A 96 -12.01 2.12 0.32
CA PRO A 96 -11.67 0.87 -0.34
C PRO A 96 -11.68 0.88 -1.88
N PHE A 97 -12.58 1.67 -2.49
CA PHE A 97 -12.67 1.80 -3.95
C PHE A 97 -11.56 2.67 -4.55
N ASP A 98 -10.95 3.58 -3.76
CA ASP A 98 -9.78 4.37 -4.20
C ASP A 98 -8.63 3.46 -4.65
N LEU A 99 -8.52 2.27 -4.05
CA LEU A 99 -7.56 1.23 -4.44
C LEU A 99 -8.16 0.19 -5.40
N PHE A 100 -9.34 -0.36 -5.10
CA PHE A 100 -9.88 -1.48 -5.88
C PHE A 100 -10.20 -1.08 -7.33
N ASP A 101 -10.81 0.10 -7.52
CA ASP A 101 -11.09 0.68 -8.84
C ASP A 101 -9.98 1.67 -9.26
N VAL A 102 -8.93 1.84 -8.44
CA VAL A 102 -7.78 2.73 -8.68
C VAL A 102 -8.20 4.19 -8.92
N ARG A 103 -9.26 4.65 -8.25
CA ARG A 103 -9.81 6.02 -8.40
C ARG A 103 -8.91 7.10 -7.84
N ASP A 104 -8.21 6.79 -6.74
CA ASP A 104 -7.33 7.75 -6.06
C ASP A 104 -6.17 7.02 -5.40
N PHE A 105 -5.24 6.56 -6.23
CA PHE A 105 -4.06 5.84 -5.75
C PHE A 105 -3.12 6.73 -4.93
N GLY A 106 -3.17 8.05 -5.12
CA GLY A 106 -2.39 9.02 -4.33
C GLY A 106 -2.71 8.92 -2.83
N LYS A 107 -3.99 8.78 -2.46
CA LYS A 107 -4.38 8.55 -1.06
C LYS A 107 -3.85 7.23 -0.50
N VAL A 108 -3.76 6.18 -1.33
CA VAL A 108 -3.18 4.89 -0.93
C VAL A 108 -1.71 5.04 -0.60
N ILE A 109 -0.96 5.73 -1.46
CA ILE A 109 0.46 6.05 -1.23
C ILE A 109 0.63 6.90 0.03
N SER A 110 -0.21 7.93 0.23
CA SER A 110 -0.17 8.77 1.43
C SER A 110 -0.40 7.98 2.73
N ALA A 111 -1.35 7.04 2.74
CA ALA A 111 -1.59 6.17 3.88
C ALA A 111 -0.39 5.26 4.19
N LEU A 112 0.23 4.67 3.15
CA LEU A 112 1.43 3.84 3.29
C LEU A 112 2.65 4.65 3.76
N SER A 113 2.81 5.88 3.26
CA SER A 113 3.84 6.82 3.69
C SER A 113 3.75 7.12 5.18
N ARG A 114 2.54 7.36 5.70
CA ARG A 114 2.28 7.55 7.14
C ARG A 114 2.64 6.31 7.96
N ILE A 115 2.30 5.11 7.47
CA ILE A 115 2.66 3.85 8.14
C ILE A 115 4.18 3.68 8.16
N SER A 116 4.88 4.02 7.08
CA SER A 116 6.33 3.92 7.02
C SER A 116 7.03 4.78 8.07
N HIS A 117 6.50 5.97 8.36
CA HIS A 117 6.98 6.88 9.39
C HIS A 117 6.53 6.52 10.81
N HIS A 118 5.56 5.61 10.95
CA HIS A 118 5.06 5.20 12.26
C HIS A 118 6.16 4.47 13.06
N SER A 119 6.17 4.69 14.38
CA SER A 119 7.20 4.14 15.28
C SER A 119 7.36 2.62 15.17
N ILE A 120 6.26 1.88 15.00
CA ILE A 120 6.25 0.42 14.76
C ILE A 120 7.13 0.04 13.57
N ALA A 121 7.04 0.77 12.46
CA ALA A 121 7.84 0.50 11.27
C ALA A 121 9.30 0.92 11.46
N GLN A 122 9.52 2.08 12.09
CA GLN A 122 10.87 2.59 12.38
C GLN A 122 11.69 1.65 13.29
N ILE A 123 11.05 1.02 14.29
CA ILE A 123 11.71 0.06 15.19
C ILE A 123 12.25 -1.16 14.43
N LYS A 124 11.67 -1.51 13.27
CA LYS A 124 12.17 -2.59 12.40
C LYS A 124 13.43 -2.20 11.62
N GLY A 125 13.88 -0.94 11.71
CA GLY A 125 15.03 -0.44 10.95
C GLY A 125 14.76 -0.27 9.46
N ILE A 126 13.48 -0.22 9.07
CA ILE A 126 13.07 -0.03 7.67
C ILE A 126 13.03 1.47 7.39
N ARG A 127 13.77 1.93 6.38
CA ARG A 127 13.83 3.35 6.02
C ARG A 127 12.44 3.83 5.55
N PRO A 128 11.87 4.90 6.13
CA PRO A 128 10.57 5.40 5.71
C PRO A 128 10.63 6.05 4.32
N PHE A 129 9.46 6.26 3.73
CA PHE A 129 9.30 7.02 2.49
C PHE A 129 8.14 8.03 2.61
N PRO A 130 8.16 9.14 1.87
CA PRO A 130 9.26 9.60 1.02
C PRO A 130 10.49 10.04 1.84
N SER A 131 11.69 9.90 1.28
CA SER A 131 12.87 10.59 1.82
C SER A 131 12.78 12.10 1.57
N GLU A 132 13.41 12.93 2.42
CA GLU A 132 13.37 14.41 2.37
C GLU A 132 13.66 15.02 0.98
N ASP A 133 14.39 14.32 0.10
CA ASP A 133 14.71 14.75 -1.26
C ASP A 133 13.56 14.61 -2.30
N THR A 134 12.35 14.25 -1.86
CA THR A 134 11.20 13.98 -2.75
C THR A 134 10.28 15.20 -2.84
N ALA A 135 10.79 16.29 -3.41
CA ALA A 135 10.07 17.57 -3.49
C ALA A 135 9.45 17.82 -4.87
N LEU A 136 8.64 16.89 -5.40
CA LEU A 136 7.89 17.10 -6.65
C LEU A 136 6.39 16.84 -6.42
N ASN A 137 5.55 17.68 -7.01
CA ASN A 137 4.09 17.50 -7.01
C ASN A 137 3.75 16.27 -7.86
N GLU A 138 3.53 15.12 -7.21
CA GLU A 138 3.26 13.84 -7.88
C GLU A 138 1.78 13.61 -8.20
N ASP A 139 0.91 14.58 -7.89
CA ASP A 139 -0.54 14.49 -8.15
C ASP A 139 -0.87 14.20 -9.63
N ASP A 140 0.00 14.61 -10.57
CA ASP A 140 -0.16 14.32 -12.01
C ASP A 140 0.02 12.82 -12.34
N VAL A 141 0.87 12.12 -11.60
CA VAL A 141 1.20 10.71 -11.85
C VAL A 141 0.01 9.79 -11.53
N TYR A 142 -0.83 10.18 -10.57
CA TYR A 142 -1.92 9.36 -10.07
C TYR A 142 -3.27 9.61 -10.79
N ARG A 143 -3.42 10.75 -11.48
CA ARG A 143 -4.69 11.23 -12.04
C ARG A 143 -5.30 10.39 -13.17
N SER A 144 -4.52 9.52 -13.83
CA SER A 144 -4.94 8.80 -15.04
C SER A 144 -5.03 7.28 -14.86
N LEU A 145 -5.04 6.78 -13.61
CA LEU A 145 -4.99 5.33 -13.37
C LEU A 145 -6.34 4.63 -13.47
N GLU A 146 -7.44 5.35 -13.24
CA GLU A 146 -8.80 4.81 -13.34
C GLU A 146 -9.12 4.31 -14.75
N GLU A 147 -8.72 5.05 -15.79
CA GLU A 147 -8.94 4.69 -17.21
C GLU A 147 -8.20 3.41 -17.65
N LEU A 148 -7.18 2.99 -16.89
CA LEU A 148 -6.38 1.80 -17.17
C LEU A 148 -6.89 0.55 -16.44
N ALA A 149 -7.83 0.72 -15.50
CA ALA A 149 -8.29 -0.35 -14.60
C ALA A 149 -9.47 -1.18 -15.15
N GLU A 150 -9.96 -0.86 -16.36
CA GLU A 150 -11.00 -1.57 -17.12
C GLU A 150 -10.55 -2.93 -17.69
#